data_AF-A0A7K2MIW5-F1
#
_entry.id   AF-A0A7K2MIW5-F1
#
_cell.length_a   1.000
_cell.length_b   1.000
_cell.length_c   1.000
_cell.angle_alpha   90.00
_cell.angle_beta   90.00
_cell.angle_gamma   90.00
#
_symmetry.space_group_name_H-M   'P 1'
#
loop_
_entity.id
_entity.type
_entity.pdbx_description
1 polymer ?
#
loop_
_entity_poly.entity_id
_entity_poly.type
_entity_poly.pdbx_seq_one_letter_code
_entity_poly.pdbx_strand_id
1 'polypeptide(L)' 'AWPGDRPALLLGAGSGVVPLMSMVRHHRARGLTVPLRLLVSARGPEELIYAREYGAETTPVFTRTAPAGTPVGRLAAAHL' A
#
# COMPACT_ATOMS: atom_id res chain seq x y z
N ALA A 1 -17.41 2.39 -4.74
CA ALA A 1 -16.04 2.84 -5.08
C ALA A 1 -15.72 4.09 -4.29
N TRP A 2 -14.46 4.31 -3.88
CA TRP A 2 -14.06 5.58 -3.25
C TRP A 2 -13.96 6.66 -4.33
N PRO A 3 -14.69 7.79 -4.20
CA PRO A 3 -14.80 8.77 -5.27
C PRO A 3 -13.73 9.87 -5.22
N GLY A 4 -12.83 9.85 -4.22
CA GLY A 4 -11.78 10.87 -4.10
C GLY A 4 -12.16 12.13 -3.31
N ASP A 5 -13.27 12.10 -2.56
CA ASP A 5 -13.83 13.25 -1.84
C ASP A 5 -13.55 13.25 -0.32
N ARG A 6 -12.90 12.20 0.18
CA ARG A 6 -12.62 12.01 1.62
C ARG A 6 -11.30 11.27 1.84
N PRO A 7 -10.63 11.47 2.98
CA PRO A 7 -9.44 10.70 3.31
C PRO A 7 -9.66 9.19 3.27
N ALA A 8 -8.63 8.43 2.90
CA ALA A 8 -8.68 6.98 2.88
C ALA A 8 -7.38 6.33 3.37
N LEU A 9 -7.54 5.32 4.22
CA LEU A 9 -6.49 4.37 4.58
C LEU A 9 -6.80 3.05 3.89
N LEU A 10 -5.89 2.60 3.03
CA LEU A 10 -6.03 1.39 2.24
C LEU A 10 -5.19 0.29 2.88
N LEU A 11 -5.79 -0.88 3.10
CA LEU A 11 -5.13 -2.04 3.69
C LEU A 11 -5.28 -3.21 2.71
N GLY A 12 -4.16 -3.71 2.19
CA GLY A 12 -4.15 -4.81 1.23
C GLY A 12 -3.08 -5.85 1.53
N ALA A 13 -3.31 -7.08 1.11
CA ALA A 13 -2.30 -8.13 1.09
C ALA A 13 -2.46 -8.99 -0.16
N GLY A 14 -1.34 -9.39 -0.76
CA GLY A 14 -1.35 -10.14 -2.02
C GLY A 14 -2.21 -9.48 -3.10
N SER A 15 -3.04 -10.26 -3.80
CA SER A 15 -3.93 -9.76 -4.87
C SER A 15 -5.02 -8.80 -4.40
N GLY A 16 -5.30 -8.73 -3.09
CA GLY A 16 -6.23 -7.75 -2.53
C GLY A 16 -5.82 -6.29 -2.78
N VAL A 17 -4.57 -6.04 -3.18
CA VAL A 17 -4.08 -4.71 -3.55
C VAL A 17 -4.59 -4.21 -4.90
N VAL A 18 -5.08 -5.10 -5.79
CA VAL A 18 -5.51 -4.72 -7.15
C VAL A 18 -6.56 -3.60 -7.17
N PRO A 19 -7.71 -3.69 -6.45
CA PRO A 19 -8.66 -2.58 -6.41
C PRO A 19 -8.12 -1.34 -5.68
N LEU A 20 -7.17 -1.51 -4.75
CA LEU A 20 -6.54 -0.39 -4.03
C LEU A 20 -5.61 0.40 -4.95
N MET A 21 -4.87 -0.27 -5.83
CA MET A 21 -4.06 0.40 -6.85
C MET A 21 -4.91 1.16 -7.86
N SER A 22 -6.15 0.73 -8.16
CA SER A 22 -7.08 1.54 -8.94
C SER A 22 -7.40 2.86 -8.25
N MET A 23 -7.54 2.87 -6.91
CA MET A 23 -7.77 4.09 -6.14
C MET A 23 -6.52 4.98 -6.08
N VAL A 24 -5.33 4.40 -5.88
CA VAL A 24 -4.04 5.12 -5.94
C VAL A 24 -3.83 5.78 -7.30
N ARG A 25 -4.01 5.02 -8.38
CA ARG A 25 -3.90 5.53 -9.76
C ARG A 25 -4.94 6.61 -10.03
N HIS A 26 -6.17 6.46 -9.54
CA HIS A 26 -7.20 7.50 -9.65
C HIS A 26 -6.80 8.78 -8.91
N HIS A 27 -6.31 8.67 -7.68
CA HIS A 27 -5.82 9.81 -6.89
C HIS A 27 -4.72 10.58 -7.62
N ARG A 28 -3.69 9.88 -8.11
CA ARG A 28 -2.59 10.46 -8.88
C ARG A 28 -3.05 11.09 -10.19
N ALA A 29 -3.84 10.36 -10.98
CA ALA A 29 -4.29 10.83 -12.30
C ALA A 29 -5.18 12.07 -12.22
N ARG A 30 -5.91 12.25 -11.11
CA ARG A 30 -6.76 13.42 -10.87
C ARG A 30 -6.07 14.52 -10.06
N GLY A 31 -4.83 14.31 -9.63
CA GLY A 31 -4.10 15.26 -8.79
C GLY A 31 -4.84 15.58 -7.49
N LEU A 32 -5.51 14.58 -6.89
CA LEU A 32 -6.30 14.81 -5.70
C LEU A 32 -5.41 15.21 -4.53
N THR A 33 -5.89 16.15 -3.71
CA THR A 33 -5.19 16.60 -2.50
C THR A 33 -5.71 15.94 -1.23
N VAL A 34 -6.81 15.18 -1.32
CA VAL A 34 -7.33 14.43 -0.16
C VAL A 34 -6.31 13.38 0.29
N PRO A 35 -6.07 13.22 1.61
CA PRO A 35 -5.09 12.26 2.10
C PRO A 35 -5.43 10.81 1.71
N LEU A 36 -4.45 10.11 1.14
CA LEU A 36 -4.56 8.69 0.81
C LEU A 36 -3.26 7.99 1.22
N ARG A 37 -3.38 6.94 2.03
CA ARG A 37 -2.25 6.08 2.45
C ARG A 37 -2.57 4.63 2.13
N LEU A 38 -1.56 3.87 1.71
CA LEU A 38 -1.66 2.44 1.45
C LEU A 38 -0.69 1.65 2.33
N LEU A 39 -1.20 0.71 3.11
CA LEU A 39 -0.39 -0.36 3.69
C LEU A 39 -0.62 -1.64 2.88
N VAL A 40 0.47 -2.20 2.37
CA VAL A 40 0.45 -3.44 1.59
C VAL A 40 1.32 -4.49 2.25
N SER A 41 0.74 -5.67 2.51
CA SER A 41 1.48 -6.79 3.09
C SER A 41 1.85 -7.84 2.04
N ALA A 42 3.10 -8.29 2.08
CA ALA A 42 3.64 -9.37 1.24
C ALA A 42 4.50 -10.33 2.08
N ARG A 43 4.85 -11.48 1.51
CA ARG A 43 5.78 -12.42 2.17
C ARG A 43 7.21 -11.89 2.09
N GLY A 44 7.62 -11.45 0.91
CA GLY A 44 8.85 -10.72 0.65
C GLY A 44 8.71 -9.69 -0.48
N PRO A 45 9.79 -8.94 -0.78
CA PRO A 45 9.84 -7.99 -1.89
C PRO A 45 9.48 -8.61 -3.25
N GLU A 46 9.83 -9.88 -3.45
CA GLU A 46 9.58 -10.65 -4.66
C GLU A 46 8.09 -10.94 -4.91
N GLU A 47 7.27 -11.01 -3.85
CA GLU A 47 5.81 -11.19 -3.98
C GLU A 47 5.03 -9.88 -3.86
N LEU A 48 5.73 -8.74 -3.82
CA LEU A 48 5.09 -7.44 -3.77
C LEU A 48 4.53 -7.08 -5.15
N ILE A 49 3.24 -7.37 -5.35
CA ILE A 49 2.52 -7.02 -6.59
C ILE A 49 2.62 -5.51 -6.81
N TYR A 50 2.92 -5.08 -8.04
CA TYR A 50 3.15 -3.67 -8.42
C TYR A 50 4.35 -3.00 -7.73
N ALA A 51 5.38 -3.75 -7.31
CA ALA A 51 6.56 -3.21 -6.62
C ALA A 51 7.16 -1.93 -7.24
N ARG A 52 7.11 -1.79 -8.56
CA ARG A 52 7.66 -0.63 -9.30
C ARG A 52 6.72 0.58 -9.40
N GLU A 53 5.45 0.44 -8.99
CA GLU A 53 4.45 1.50 -9.10
C GLU A 53 4.15 2.20 -7.76
N TYR A 54 4.58 1.64 -6.64
CA TYR A 54 4.38 2.26 -5.34
C TYR A 54 5.18 3.56 -5.20
N GLY A 55 4.61 4.50 -4.45
CA GLY A 55 5.19 5.81 -4.20
C GLY A 55 5.23 6.12 -2.70
N ALA A 56 5.40 7.40 -2.37
CA ALA A 56 5.56 7.87 -0.99
C ALA A 56 4.31 7.61 -0.11
N GLU A 57 3.14 7.37 -0.70
CA GLU A 57 1.92 7.05 0.03
C GLU A 57 1.85 5.60 0.53
N THR A 58 2.78 4.74 0.09
CA THR A 58 2.76 3.30 0.36
C THR A 58 3.75 2.89 1.43
N THR A 59 3.28 2.09 2.39
CA THR A 59 4.11 1.39 3.37
C THR A 59 4.02 -0.12 3.13
N PRO A 60 5.09 -0.78 2.62
CA PRO A 60 5.13 -2.23 2.53
C PRO A 60 5.40 -2.86 3.92
N VAL A 61 4.70 -3.95 4.23
CA VAL A 61 4.90 -4.75 5.45
C VAL A 61 5.20 -6.19 5.05
N PHE A 62 6.41 -6.65 5.36
CA PHE A 62 6.86 -7.97 4.98
C PHE A 62 6.73 -9.00 6.11
N THR A 63 6.22 -10.18 5.79
CA THR A 63 5.88 -11.21 6.79
C THR A 63 6.89 -12.36 6.90
N ARG A 64 7.82 -12.51 5.93
CA ARG A 64 8.82 -13.58 5.92
C ARG A 64 10.24 -13.11 5.60
N THR A 65 10.40 -12.30 4.57
CA THR A 65 11.70 -11.78 4.09
C THR A 65 11.58 -10.28 3.83
N ALA A 66 12.62 -9.50 4.10
CA ALA A 66 12.58 -8.05 3.87
C ALA A 66 13.96 -7.52 3.49
N PRO A 67 14.05 -6.33 2.87
CA PRO A 67 15.32 -5.64 2.68
C PRO A 67 16.02 -5.42 4.03
N ALA A 68 17.35 -5.36 4.02
CA ALA A 68 18.12 -5.13 5.23
C ALA A 68 17.65 -3.85 5.97
N GLY A 69 17.45 -3.97 7.29
CA GLY A 69 16.95 -2.88 8.13
C GLY A 69 15.43 -2.77 8.21
N THR A 70 14.67 -3.54 7.42
CA THR A 70 13.20 -3.55 7.49
C THR A 70 12.72 -4.65 8.44
N PRO A 71 11.86 -4.34 9.43
CA PRO A 71 11.27 -5.34 10.30
C PRO A 71 10.44 -6.37 9.52
N VAL A 72 10.54 -7.63 9.92
CA VAL A 72 9.68 -8.72 9.44
C VAL A 72 8.62 -9.00 10.51
N GLY A 73 7.36 -9.02 10.11
CA GLY A 73 6.25 -9.27 11.04
C GLY A 73 4.88 -9.12 10.39
N ARG A 74 3.83 -9.46 11.15
CA ARG A 74 2.46 -9.18 10.73
C ARG A 74 2.17 -7.68 10.85
N LEU A 75 1.19 -7.22 10.08
CA LEU A 75 0.65 -5.88 10.22
C LEU A 75 0.14 -5.67 11.66
N ALA A 76 0.55 -4.56 12.26
CA ALA A 76 0.26 -4.16 13.63
C ALA A 76 -0.04 -2.66 13.70
N ALA A 77 -0.61 -2.19 14.83
CA ALA A 77 -0.99 -0.79 15.03
C ALA A 77 0.16 0.21 14.83
N ALA A 78 1.41 -0.19 15.08
CA ALA A 78 2.60 0.66 14.89
C ALA A 78 2.86 1.08 13.44
N HIS A 79 2.17 0.51 12.44
CA HIS A 79 2.32 0.89 11.04
C HIS A 79 1.33 1.98 10.60
N LEU A 80 0.34 2.30 11.45
CA LEU A 80 -0.67 3.33 11.19
C LEU A 80 -0.14 4.70 11.61
#